data_AF-A0A419AAU6-F1
#
_entry.id   AF-A0A419AAU6-F1
#
_cell.length_a   1.000
_cell.length_b   1.000
_cell.length_c   1.000
_cell.angle_alpha   90.00
_cell.angle_beta   90.00
_cell.angle_gamma   90.00
#
_symmetry.space_group_name_H-M   'P 1'
#
loop_
_entity.id
_entity.type
_entity.pdbx_description
1 polymer ?
#
loop_
_entity_poly.entity_id
_entity_poly.type
_entity_poly.pdbx_seq_one_letter_code
_entity_poly.pdbx_strand_id
1 'polypeptide(L)'
;MLTRHVQRIPSPSHSAILLPPGKRYCCRLASVHTGRKQSAFAFWRPSGRKSCARSDCILKDGKKYTIIRQRRRGSMPDSFDPAGSKAQSRLGAIVQMGYVVPDLERALAHWTQTLGVGPFLVTPRIDYAELNYRGRPIQVENAVALASWGGMQIEIIQQTGGDDSMFTDFIARRGGGLHHVCLLSRDLDADLAAWQAEGIGVLMGGRTAAGIPFAYLDSDPLDQGRVIEIVQPSAGLERFFARLESLAAAWDGSRPIRYL
;
A
#
# COMPACT_ATOMS: atom_id res chain seq x y z
N MET A 1 -46.81 34.09 -25.33
CA MET A 1 -46.57 34.26 -23.89
C MET A 1 -46.43 32.89 -23.26
N LEU A 2 -45.21 32.44 -22.96
CA LEU A 2 -44.96 31.27 -22.13
C LEU A 2 -43.73 31.58 -21.27
N THR A 3 -44.01 31.74 -19.98
CA THR A 3 -43.16 32.18 -18.88
C THR A 3 -42.04 31.17 -18.60
N ARG A 4 -40.79 31.65 -18.60
CA ARG A 4 -39.64 30.87 -18.13
C ARG A 4 -39.55 30.94 -16.61
N HIS A 5 -39.89 29.85 -15.93
CA HIS A 5 -39.44 29.66 -14.55
C HIS A 5 -37.96 29.33 -14.55
N VAL A 6 -37.14 30.30 -14.13
CA VAL A 6 -35.71 30.12 -13.86
C VAL A 6 -35.57 29.75 -12.39
N GLN A 7 -35.34 28.47 -12.09
CA GLN A 7 -34.80 28.08 -10.79
C GLN A 7 -33.32 28.46 -10.75
N ARG A 8 -32.95 29.31 -9.79
CA ARG A 8 -31.55 29.62 -9.46
C ARG A 8 -30.94 28.41 -8.72
N ILE A 9 -29.96 27.75 -9.33
CA ILE A 9 -29.10 26.78 -8.65
C ILE A 9 -27.90 27.58 -8.08
N PRO A 10 -27.53 27.43 -6.79
CA PRO A 10 -26.40 28.12 -6.21
C PRO A 10 -25.06 27.48 -6.65
N SER A 11 -24.04 28.33 -6.82
CA SER A 11 -22.57 28.13 -6.79
C SER A 11 -21.96 26.76 -7.24
N PRO A 12 -20.90 26.74 -8.07
CA PRO A 12 -20.32 25.49 -8.56
C PRO A 12 -19.47 24.80 -7.47
N SER A 13 -20.07 23.90 -6.71
CA SER A 13 -19.33 22.76 -6.16
C SER A 13 -19.02 21.81 -7.33
N HIS A 14 -17.75 21.43 -7.49
CA HIS A 14 -17.29 20.51 -8.53
C HIS A 14 -17.99 19.15 -8.39
N SER A 15 -19.13 18.99 -9.05
CA SER A 15 -19.88 17.75 -9.11
C SER A 15 -19.47 17.00 -10.36
N ALA A 16 -18.62 15.98 -10.22
CA ALA A 16 -18.31 15.06 -11.31
C ALA A 16 -19.56 14.23 -11.62
N ILE A 17 -20.18 14.45 -12.79
CA ILE A 17 -21.31 13.63 -13.24
C ILE A 17 -20.77 12.28 -13.69
N LEU A 18 -21.08 11.22 -12.95
CA LEU A 18 -20.80 9.84 -13.34
C LEU A 18 -21.68 9.45 -14.53
N LEU A 19 -21.05 9.19 -15.68
CA LEU A 19 -21.73 8.67 -16.86
C LEU A 19 -21.79 7.14 -16.83
N PRO A 20 -22.92 6.52 -17.19
CA PRO A 20 -23.05 5.07 -17.22
C PRO A 20 -22.07 4.44 -18.24
N PRO A 21 -21.43 3.31 -17.89
CA PRO A 21 -20.48 2.64 -18.76
C PRO A 21 -21.14 2.14 -20.05
N GLY A 22 -20.39 2.12 -21.16
CA GLY A 22 -20.81 1.51 -22.43
C GLY A 22 -21.50 2.41 -23.46
N LYS A 23 -21.80 3.68 -23.16
CA LYS A 23 -22.39 4.62 -24.13
C LYS A 23 -21.36 5.58 -24.74
N ARG A 24 -21.56 5.94 -26.03
CA ARG A 24 -20.79 6.98 -26.72
C ARG A 24 -21.54 8.30 -26.64
N TYR A 25 -20.81 9.37 -26.43
CA TYR A 25 -21.36 10.72 -26.29
C TYR A 25 -20.51 11.67 -27.14
N CYS A 26 -21.15 12.70 -27.72
CA CYS A 26 -20.41 13.77 -28.40
C CYS A 26 -20.53 15.06 -27.61
N CYS A 27 -19.39 15.71 -27.40
CA CYS A 27 -19.29 16.99 -26.71
C CYS A 27 -19.67 18.10 -27.69
N ARG A 28 -20.65 18.93 -27.34
CA ARG A 28 -20.93 20.18 -28.06
C ARG A 28 -20.64 21.34 -27.12
N LEU A 29 -19.63 22.13 -27.45
CA LEU A 29 -19.39 23.41 -26.80
C LEU A 29 -20.48 24.39 -27.25
N ALA A 30 -21.25 24.90 -26.30
CA ALA A 30 -22.14 26.04 -26.53
C ALA A 30 -21.58 27.21 -25.72
N SER A 31 -21.27 28.32 -26.39
CA SER A 31 -20.91 29.57 -25.71
C SER A 31 -22.19 30.31 -25.37
N VAL A 32 -22.46 30.51 -24.08
CA VAL A 32 -23.52 31.44 -23.64
C VAL A 32 -22.85 32.76 -23.28
N HIS A 33 -23.24 33.85 -23.93
CA HIS A 33 -22.77 35.19 -23.59
C HIS A 33 -23.73 35.81 -22.57
N THR A 34 -23.28 35.91 -21.32
CA THR A 34 -23.88 36.78 -20.31
C THR A 34 -22.75 37.56 -19.63
N GLY A 35 -22.70 38.88 -19.87
CA GLY A 35 -21.92 39.88 -19.12
C GLY A 35 -20.57 39.49 -18.48
N ARG A 36 -19.48 40.02 -19.04
CA ARG A 36 -18.08 40.05 -18.53
C ARG A 36 -17.41 38.77 -18.01
N LYS A 37 -18.05 37.59 -18.02
CA LYS A 37 -17.38 36.30 -17.78
C LYS A 37 -17.75 35.27 -18.84
N GLN A 38 -16.77 34.76 -19.57
CA GLN A 38 -16.96 33.58 -20.43
C GLN A 38 -16.94 32.33 -19.55
N SER A 39 -18.00 31.54 -19.61
CA SER A 39 -18.06 30.21 -18.99
C SER A 39 -18.35 29.20 -20.09
N ALA A 40 -17.43 28.26 -20.31
CA ALA A 40 -17.63 27.16 -21.27
C ALA A 40 -18.32 26.00 -20.55
N PHE A 41 -19.51 25.61 -21.02
CA PHE A 41 -20.19 24.40 -20.56
C PHE A 41 -20.14 23.34 -21.66
N ALA A 42 -19.82 22.11 -21.28
CA ALA A 42 -19.87 20.94 -22.15
C ALA A 42 -21.18 20.19 -21.91
N PHE A 43 -22.07 20.12 -22.91
CA PHE A 43 -23.23 19.25 -22.85
C PHE A 43 -22.92 17.90 -23.50
N TRP A 44 -23.32 16.82 -22.81
CA TRP A 44 -23.21 15.44 -23.29
C TRP A 44 -24.58 14.96 -23.76
N ARG A 45 -24.75 14.70 -25.06
CA ARG A 45 -25.96 14.03 -25.60
C ARG A 45 -25.65 12.58 -26.02
N PRO A 46 -26.56 11.62 -25.79
CA PRO A 46 -26.42 10.27 -26.33
C PRO A 46 -26.51 10.34 -27.86
N SER A 47 -25.53 9.82 -28.59
CA SER A 47 -25.57 9.79 -30.06
C SER A 47 -25.93 8.39 -30.57
N GLY A 48 -27.05 8.28 -31.29
CA GLY A 48 -27.48 7.06 -31.99
C GLY A 48 -26.89 6.85 -33.40
N ARG A 49 -25.79 7.53 -33.78
CA ARG A 49 -25.18 7.41 -35.12
C ARG A 49 -23.67 7.16 -35.06
N LYS A 50 -23.17 6.33 -35.98
CA LYS A 50 -21.85 5.66 -35.96
C LYS A 50 -20.63 6.52 -36.33
N SER A 51 -20.73 7.85 -36.46
CA SER A 51 -19.57 8.67 -36.85
C SER A 51 -19.53 10.02 -36.12
N CYS A 52 -18.82 10.08 -34.99
CA CYS A 52 -18.18 11.32 -34.56
C CYS A 52 -16.70 11.18 -34.98
N ALA A 53 -16.32 11.93 -36.02
CA ALA A 53 -14.97 11.96 -36.55
C ALA A 53 -14.01 12.53 -35.50
N ARG A 54 -12.84 11.89 -35.37
CA ARG A 54 -11.72 12.35 -34.55
C ARG A 54 -11.06 13.53 -35.24
N SER A 55 -11.38 14.76 -34.85
CA SER A 55 -10.51 15.92 -35.09
C SER A 55 -11.06 17.21 -34.44
N ASP A 56 -10.24 17.75 -33.56
CA ASP A 56 -9.94 19.17 -33.36
C ASP A 56 -11.00 20.12 -32.78
N CYS A 57 -10.94 20.31 -31.45
CA CYS A 57 -11.40 21.54 -30.83
C CYS A 57 -10.26 22.57 -30.87
N ILE A 58 -10.38 23.60 -31.71
CA ILE A 58 -9.49 24.77 -31.74
C ILE A 58 -9.95 25.75 -30.66
N LEU A 59 -9.02 26.26 -29.84
CA LEU A 59 -9.23 27.39 -28.93
C LEU A 59 -8.38 28.59 -29.37
N LYS A 60 -8.95 29.80 -29.21
CA LYS A 60 -8.30 31.10 -29.43
C LYS A 60 -7.04 31.23 -28.56
N ASP A 61 -6.02 31.90 -29.11
CA ASP A 61 -4.76 32.34 -28.46
C ASP A 61 -3.49 31.53 -28.77
N GLY A 62 -3.46 30.74 -29.86
CA GLY A 62 -2.22 30.36 -30.54
C GLY A 62 -1.23 29.47 -29.76
N LYS A 63 -1.57 29.05 -28.54
CA LYS A 63 -0.76 28.12 -27.75
C LYS A 63 -1.11 26.68 -28.11
N LYS A 64 -0.15 25.95 -28.67
CA LYS A 64 -0.24 24.50 -28.87
C LYS A 64 -0.14 23.81 -27.52
N TYR A 65 -1.23 23.18 -27.09
CA TYR A 65 -1.20 22.22 -25.98
C TYR A 65 -1.28 20.81 -26.56
N THR A 66 -0.33 19.95 -26.20
CA THR A 66 -0.41 18.52 -26.50
C THR A 66 -1.47 17.92 -25.58
N ILE A 67 -2.56 17.39 -26.15
CA ILE A 67 -3.47 16.53 -25.40
C ILE A 67 -2.70 15.26 -25.07
N ILE A 68 -2.18 15.16 -23.84
CA ILE A 68 -1.75 13.88 -23.29
C ILE A 68 -3.02 13.05 -23.18
N ARG A 69 -3.24 12.15 -24.14
CA ARG A 69 -4.26 11.12 -23.99
C ARG A 69 -3.91 10.36 -22.72
N GLN A 70 -4.65 10.55 -21.64
CA GLN A 70 -4.74 9.49 -20.65
C GLN A 70 -5.14 8.25 -21.44
N ARG A 71 -4.22 7.27 -21.53
CA ARG A 71 -4.58 5.94 -22.00
C ARG A 71 -5.85 5.59 -21.24
N ARG A 72 -6.89 5.15 -21.96
CA ARG A 72 -8.03 4.51 -21.31
C ARG A 72 -7.41 3.58 -20.26
N ARG A 73 -7.74 3.78 -18.97
CA ARG A 73 -7.55 2.72 -17.99
C ARG A 73 -8.13 1.50 -18.68
N GLY A 74 -7.28 0.52 -18.98
CA GLY A 74 -7.77 -0.81 -19.27
C GLY A 74 -8.68 -1.21 -18.11
N SER A 75 -9.52 -2.21 -18.33
CA SER A 75 -9.95 -3.06 -17.23
C SER A 75 -8.77 -3.25 -16.24
N MET A 76 -9.06 -3.26 -14.93
CA MET A 76 -8.05 -3.72 -13.97
C MET A 76 -7.39 -4.96 -14.57
N PRO A 77 -6.06 -5.02 -14.66
CA PRO A 77 -5.43 -6.24 -15.13
C PRO A 77 -5.89 -7.37 -14.22
N ASP A 78 -6.59 -8.33 -14.80
CA ASP A 78 -6.71 -9.65 -14.18
C ASP A 78 -5.27 -10.14 -14.01
N SER A 79 -4.91 -10.45 -12.77
CA SER A 79 -3.58 -10.87 -12.31
C SER A 79 -2.49 -9.80 -12.24
N PHE A 80 -1.84 -9.78 -11.07
CA PHE A 80 -0.49 -9.28 -10.88
C PHE A 80 0.42 -10.09 -11.83
N ASP A 81 0.93 -9.45 -12.89
CA ASP A 81 1.86 -10.05 -13.85
C ASP A 81 3.30 -9.80 -13.35
N PRO A 82 3.99 -10.80 -12.75
CA PRO A 82 5.35 -10.61 -12.23
C PRO A 82 6.41 -10.52 -13.34
N ALA A 83 6.06 -10.70 -14.62
CA ALA A 83 7.02 -10.87 -15.71
C ALA A 83 7.17 -9.65 -16.65
N GLY A 84 6.50 -8.52 -16.37
CA GLY A 84 6.37 -7.41 -17.32
C GLY A 84 7.32 -6.20 -17.16
N SER A 85 8.15 -6.13 -16.12
CA SER A 85 9.02 -4.98 -15.85
C SER A 85 10.50 -5.31 -16.08
N LYS A 86 11.13 -4.72 -17.10
CA LYS A 86 12.59 -4.80 -17.33
C LYS A 86 13.43 -4.02 -16.32
N ALA A 87 12.80 -3.33 -15.38
CA ALA A 87 13.41 -2.91 -14.13
C ALA A 87 12.82 -3.78 -13.02
N GLN A 88 13.22 -5.06 -12.97
CA GLN A 88 13.05 -5.81 -11.74
C GLN A 88 13.97 -5.14 -10.73
N SER A 89 13.38 -4.62 -9.66
CA SER A 89 14.10 -4.45 -8.40
C SER A 89 14.92 -5.73 -8.15
N ARG A 90 16.18 -5.60 -7.72
CA ARG A 90 16.99 -6.78 -7.32
C ARG A 90 16.25 -7.63 -6.26
N LEU A 91 15.36 -6.98 -5.51
CA LEU A 91 14.51 -7.57 -4.49
C LEU A 91 13.14 -7.94 -5.06
N GLY A 92 12.52 -8.97 -4.46
CA GLY A 92 11.17 -9.43 -4.81
C GLY A 92 10.07 -8.38 -4.59
N ALA A 93 8.81 -8.79 -4.72
CA ALA A 93 7.69 -7.94 -4.33
C ALA A 93 7.70 -7.70 -2.81
N ILE A 94 7.21 -6.54 -2.37
CA ILE A 94 6.89 -6.31 -0.95
C ILE A 94 5.76 -7.26 -0.59
N VAL A 95 5.95 -8.05 0.47
CA VAL A 95 5.00 -9.08 0.92
C VAL A 95 4.35 -8.75 2.26
N GLN A 96 4.98 -7.90 3.07
CA GLN A 96 4.53 -7.58 4.42
C GLN A 96 4.72 -6.11 4.76
N MET A 97 3.78 -5.57 5.53
CA MET A 97 3.84 -4.28 6.21
C MET A 97 3.89 -4.50 7.72
N GLY A 98 5.00 -4.10 8.34
CA GLY A 98 5.23 -4.27 9.77
C GLY A 98 4.90 -3.01 10.55
N TYR A 99 3.99 -3.15 11.51
CA TYR A 99 3.57 -2.10 12.43
C TYR A 99 4.15 -2.37 13.80
N VAL A 100 4.85 -1.39 14.37
CA VAL A 100 5.35 -1.48 15.74
C VAL A 100 4.45 -0.64 16.64
N VAL A 101 3.97 -1.24 17.73
CA VAL A 101 2.97 -0.65 18.61
C VAL A 101 3.37 -0.76 20.08
N PRO A 102 2.97 0.19 20.93
CA PRO A 102 3.25 0.10 22.37
C PRO A 102 2.32 -0.89 23.09
N ASP A 103 1.20 -1.27 22.47
CA ASP A 103 0.16 -2.14 23.04
C ASP A 103 -0.50 -2.96 21.92
N LEU A 104 -0.20 -4.26 21.90
CA LEU A 104 -0.66 -5.21 20.89
C LEU A 104 -2.18 -5.44 20.97
N GLU A 105 -2.72 -5.60 22.18
CA GLU A 105 -4.16 -5.85 22.38
C GLU A 105 -5.00 -4.69 21.86
N ARG A 106 -4.60 -3.45 22.19
CA ARG A 106 -5.28 -2.25 21.70
C ARG A 106 -5.17 -2.12 20.18
N ALA A 107 -4.00 -2.43 19.61
CA ALA A 107 -3.81 -2.42 18.17
C ALA A 107 -4.70 -3.46 17.47
N LEU A 108 -4.70 -4.70 17.97
CA LEU A 108 -5.52 -5.78 17.44
C LEU A 108 -7.01 -5.46 17.52
N ALA A 109 -7.48 -4.86 18.61
CA ALA A 109 -8.86 -4.40 18.72
C ALA A 109 -9.20 -3.39 17.61
N HIS A 110 -8.32 -2.42 17.34
CA HIS A 110 -8.53 -1.46 16.25
C HIS A 110 -8.57 -2.13 14.87
N TRP A 111 -7.57 -2.96 14.55
CA TRP A 111 -7.51 -3.66 13.26
C TRP A 111 -8.72 -4.55 13.01
N THR A 112 -9.15 -5.29 14.04
CA THR A 112 -10.23 -6.27 13.89
C THR A 112 -11.62 -5.64 13.97
N GLN A 113 -11.85 -4.72 14.91
CA GLN A 113 -13.18 -4.17 15.18
C GLN A 113 -13.48 -2.90 14.40
N THR A 114 -12.45 -2.08 14.11
CA THR A 114 -12.62 -0.83 13.34
C THR A 114 -12.33 -1.03 11.86
N LEU A 115 -11.22 -1.69 11.52
CA LEU A 115 -10.80 -1.86 10.13
C LEU A 115 -11.34 -3.15 9.49
N GLY A 116 -11.84 -4.09 10.28
CA GLY A 116 -12.40 -5.36 9.79
C GLY A 116 -11.35 -6.29 9.18
N VAL A 117 -10.10 -6.21 9.66
CA VAL A 117 -8.98 -7.04 9.19
C VAL A 117 -8.75 -8.22 10.13
N GLY A 118 -8.56 -9.41 9.57
CA GLY A 118 -8.32 -10.62 10.34
C GLY A 118 -8.47 -11.90 9.49
N PRO A 119 -8.38 -13.07 10.13
CA PRO A 119 -8.04 -13.25 11.53
C PRO A 119 -6.52 -13.09 11.73
N PHE A 120 -6.13 -12.53 12.87
CA PHE A 120 -4.74 -12.49 13.31
C PHE A 120 -4.37 -13.79 14.03
N LEU A 121 -3.22 -14.36 13.64
CA LEU A 121 -2.52 -15.37 14.41
C LEU A 121 -1.47 -14.70 15.28
N VAL A 122 -1.56 -14.88 16.59
CA VAL A 122 -0.69 -14.24 17.58
C VAL A 122 0.31 -15.24 18.11
N THR A 123 1.59 -14.91 17.99
CA THR A 123 2.69 -15.58 18.68
C THR A 123 3.09 -14.70 19.87
N PRO A 124 2.81 -15.10 21.13
CA PRO A 124 3.06 -14.27 22.30
C PRO A 124 4.52 -13.93 22.53
N ARG A 125 5.42 -14.79 22.04
CA ARG A 125 6.86 -14.62 22.16
C ARG A 125 7.58 -15.19 20.94
N ILE A 126 8.39 -14.37 20.30
CA ILE A 126 9.35 -14.81 19.28
C ILE A 126 10.66 -15.17 19.96
N ASP A 127 11.14 -16.39 19.72
CA ASP A 127 12.45 -16.84 20.17
C ASP A 127 13.50 -16.60 19.07
N TYR A 128 14.63 -16.00 19.46
CA TYR A 128 15.77 -15.73 18.58
C TYR A 128 16.96 -16.62 18.96
N ALA A 129 17.60 -17.22 17.95
CA ALA A 129 18.88 -17.90 18.13
C ALA A 129 20.04 -16.89 18.15
N GLU A 130 19.92 -15.84 17.35
CA GLU A 130 20.87 -14.74 17.29
C GLU A 130 20.11 -13.45 16.97
N LEU A 131 20.48 -12.35 17.65
CA LEU A 131 19.96 -11.04 17.36
C LEU A 131 20.99 -9.97 17.67
N ASN A 132 21.28 -9.13 16.67
CA ASN A 132 22.17 -7.99 16.81
C ASN A 132 21.44 -6.71 16.44
N TYR A 133 21.68 -5.64 17.20
CA TYR A 133 21.23 -4.28 16.91
C TYR A 133 22.44 -3.33 16.91
N ARG A 134 22.65 -2.61 15.79
CA ARG A 134 23.82 -1.74 15.56
C ARG A 134 25.14 -2.45 15.86
N GLY A 135 25.26 -3.69 15.40
CA GLY A 135 26.44 -4.54 15.55
C GLY A 135 26.68 -5.10 16.96
N ARG A 136 25.74 -4.90 17.91
CA ARG A 136 25.83 -5.44 19.27
C ARG A 136 24.80 -6.53 19.49
N PRO A 137 25.17 -7.65 20.15
CA PRO A 137 24.20 -8.69 20.51
C PRO A 137 23.20 -8.12 21.53
N ILE A 138 21.93 -8.44 21.35
CA ILE A 138 20.82 -8.04 22.22
C ILE A 138 19.89 -9.21 22.51
N GLN A 139 19.12 -9.12 23.58
CA GLN A 139 18.04 -10.04 23.92
C GLN A 139 16.74 -9.26 24.04
N VAL A 140 15.71 -9.66 23.30
CA VAL A 140 14.40 -8.99 23.30
C VAL A 140 13.28 -10.00 23.46
N GLU A 141 12.16 -9.54 23.99
CA GLU A 141 10.91 -10.30 24.01
C GLU A 141 9.91 -9.58 23.11
N ASN A 142 9.51 -10.21 22.01
CA ASN A 142 8.56 -9.65 21.06
C ASN A 142 7.32 -10.53 20.98
N ALA A 143 6.15 -9.92 21.12
CA ALA A 143 4.88 -10.50 20.70
C ALA A 143 4.57 -10.05 19.27
N VAL A 144 4.14 -10.98 18.42
CA VAL A 144 3.87 -10.71 17.00
C VAL A 144 2.50 -11.25 16.63
N ALA A 145 1.71 -10.45 15.91
CA ALA A 145 0.46 -10.87 15.32
C ALA A 145 0.49 -10.69 13.81
N LEU A 146 0.06 -11.73 13.07
CA LEU A 146 0.09 -11.76 11.62
C LEU A 146 -1.30 -12.06 11.05
N ALA A 147 -1.72 -11.27 10.06
CA ALA A 147 -2.89 -11.53 9.24
C ALA A 147 -2.57 -11.29 7.77
N SER A 148 -3.35 -11.89 6.86
CA SER A 148 -3.37 -11.45 5.47
C SER A 148 -4.53 -10.48 5.23
N TRP A 149 -4.29 -9.46 4.42
CA TRP A 149 -5.29 -8.52 3.94
C TRP A 149 -5.07 -8.21 2.45
N GLY A 150 -5.88 -8.82 1.58
CA GLY A 150 -5.81 -8.57 0.14
C GLY A 150 -4.49 -8.98 -0.51
N GLY A 151 -3.86 -10.05 -0.02
CA GLY A 151 -2.56 -10.52 -0.50
C GLY A 151 -1.34 -9.78 0.08
N MET A 152 -1.57 -8.85 1.01
CA MET A 152 -0.52 -8.20 1.80
C MET A 152 -0.57 -8.73 3.23
N GLN A 153 0.57 -9.13 3.78
CA GLN A 153 0.66 -9.51 5.18
C GLN A 153 0.74 -8.27 6.07
N ILE A 154 -0.11 -8.21 7.08
CA ILE A 154 -0.10 -7.21 8.14
C ILE A 154 0.54 -7.84 9.36
N GLU A 155 1.69 -7.33 9.73
CA GLU A 155 2.41 -7.72 10.94
C GLU A 155 2.28 -6.62 12.00
N ILE A 156 1.94 -7.01 13.22
CA ILE A 156 1.89 -6.11 14.37
C ILE A 156 2.86 -6.65 15.41
N ILE A 157 3.85 -5.85 15.77
CA ILE A 157 4.92 -6.17 16.71
C ILE A 157 4.77 -5.30 17.95
N GLN A 158 4.82 -5.94 19.12
CA GLN A 158 5.07 -5.27 20.39
C GLN A 158 6.30 -5.90 21.03
N GLN A 159 7.32 -5.08 21.32
CA GLN A 159 8.38 -5.49 22.22
C GLN A 159 7.87 -5.37 23.67
N THR A 160 7.86 -6.47 24.39
CA THR A 160 7.34 -6.60 25.77
C THR A 160 8.43 -6.57 26.82
N GLY A 161 9.70 -6.75 26.43
CA GLY A 161 10.84 -6.77 27.35
C GLY A 161 12.20 -6.91 26.67
N GLY A 162 13.23 -7.03 27.49
CA GLY A 162 14.63 -7.15 27.06
C GLY A 162 15.34 -5.81 26.85
N ASP A 163 16.40 -5.85 26.05
CA ASP A 163 17.29 -4.73 25.72
C ASP A 163 16.63 -3.73 24.77
N ASP A 164 17.21 -2.53 24.70
CA ASP A 164 16.85 -1.55 23.68
C ASP A 164 17.11 -2.10 22.26
N SER A 165 16.17 -1.84 21.37
CA SER A 165 16.20 -2.30 19.98
C SER A 165 15.70 -1.21 19.04
N MET A 166 15.68 -1.48 17.73
CA MET A 166 15.05 -0.56 16.78
C MET A 166 13.57 -0.29 17.08
N PHE A 167 12.87 -1.24 17.73
CA PHE A 167 11.45 -1.13 18.06
C PHE A 167 11.21 -0.16 19.22
N THR A 168 11.95 -0.28 20.33
CA THR A 168 11.84 0.67 21.46
C THR A 168 12.25 2.07 21.03
N ASP A 169 13.29 2.17 20.22
CA ASP A 169 13.75 3.40 19.58
C ASP A 169 12.64 4.07 18.73
N PHE A 170 11.94 3.28 17.90
CA PHE A 170 10.85 3.78 17.07
C PHE A 170 9.66 4.24 17.92
N ILE A 171 9.29 3.48 18.95
CA ILE A 171 8.23 3.87 19.90
C ILE A 171 8.60 5.18 20.60
N ALA A 172 9.83 5.32 21.09
CA ALA A 172 10.28 6.53 21.77
C ALA A 172 10.21 7.77 20.86
N ARG A 173 10.54 7.61 19.57
CA ARG A 173 10.54 8.72 18.59
C ARG A 173 9.16 9.04 18.01
N ARG A 174 8.31 8.03 17.79
CA ARG A 174 7.09 8.14 16.95
C ARG A 174 5.80 7.72 17.65
N GLY A 175 5.89 7.00 18.76
CA GLY A 175 4.73 6.47 19.49
C GLY A 175 4.06 5.23 18.86
N GLY A 176 4.60 4.73 17.75
CA GLY A 176 4.09 3.56 17.02
C GLY A 176 3.52 3.87 15.64
N GLY A 177 3.21 2.82 14.88
CA GLY A 177 2.69 2.92 13.51
C GLY A 177 3.42 2.01 12.53
N LEU A 178 3.29 2.30 11.23
CA LEU A 178 4.01 1.58 10.18
C LEU A 178 5.51 1.81 10.35
N HIS A 179 6.23 0.72 10.55
CA HIS A 179 7.66 0.71 10.85
C HIS A 179 8.48 0.33 9.62
N HIS A 180 8.15 -0.77 8.96
CA HIS A 180 8.95 -1.31 7.86
C HIS A 180 8.07 -1.97 6.79
N VAL A 181 8.67 -2.17 5.63
CA VAL A 181 8.16 -3.09 4.60
C VAL A 181 9.12 -4.25 4.45
N CYS A 182 8.59 -5.44 4.18
CA CYS A 182 9.38 -6.66 4.13
C CYS A 182 9.35 -7.31 2.75
N LEU A 183 10.51 -7.82 2.36
CA LEU A 183 10.83 -8.45 1.08
C LEU A 183 11.38 -9.84 1.33
N LEU A 184 11.10 -10.78 0.43
CA LEU A 184 11.69 -12.12 0.47
C LEU A 184 12.93 -12.19 -0.41
N SER A 185 14.03 -12.66 0.18
CA SER A 185 15.29 -12.92 -0.50
C SER A 185 15.46 -14.42 -0.77
N ARG A 186 16.13 -14.75 -1.88
CA ARG A 186 16.56 -16.13 -2.16
C ARG A 186 17.95 -16.43 -1.60
N ASP A 187 18.75 -15.39 -1.41
CA ASP A 187 20.13 -15.42 -0.93
C ASP A 187 20.39 -14.13 -0.15
N LEU A 188 20.11 -14.19 1.16
CA LEU A 188 20.18 -13.02 2.02
C LEU A 188 21.61 -12.49 2.10
N ASP A 189 22.61 -13.36 2.17
CA ASP A 189 24.00 -12.94 2.29
C ASP A 189 24.46 -12.16 1.04
N ALA A 190 24.08 -12.64 -0.16
CA ALA A 190 24.37 -11.93 -1.40
C ALA A 190 23.65 -10.57 -1.48
N ASP A 191 22.38 -10.51 -1.08
CA ASP A 191 21.61 -9.26 -1.08
C ASP A 191 22.17 -8.25 -0.08
N LEU A 192 22.52 -8.69 1.13
CA LEU A 192 23.15 -7.84 2.15
C LEU A 192 24.52 -7.32 1.70
N ALA A 193 25.34 -8.16 1.07
CA ALA A 193 26.62 -7.73 0.51
C ALA A 193 26.43 -6.66 -0.59
N ALA A 194 25.40 -6.80 -1.43
CA ALA A 194 25.09 -5.82 -2.46
C ALA A 194 24.67 -4.46 -1.87
N TRP A 195 23.84 -4.44 -0.82
CA TRP A 195 23.46 -3.20 -0.14
C TRP A 195 24.62 -2.58 0.63
N GLN A 196 25.46 -3.40 1.26
CA GLN A 196 26.66 -2.93 1.95
C GLN A 196 27.61 -2.23 0.99
N ALA A 197 27.74 -2.73 -0.26
CA ALA A 197 28.55 -2.09 -1.30
C ALA A 197 28.00 -0.70 -1.71
N GLU A 198 26.71 -0.46 -1.53
CA GLU A 198 26.04 0.84 -1.74
C GLU A 198 26.02 1.70 -0.46
N GLY A 199 26.71 1.26 0.61
CA GLY A 199 26.80 1.98 1.88
C GLY A 199 25.60 1.81 2.82
N ILE A 200 24.71 0.85 2.54
CA ILE A 200 23.54 0.54 3.38
C ILE A 200 23.83 -0.75 4.15
N GLY A 201 24.08 -0.61 5.45
CA GLY A 201 24.35 -1.74 6.34
C GLY A 201 23.10 -2.33 7.00
N VAL A 202 23.31 -3.36 7.81
CA VAL A 202 22.28 -3.95 8.67
C VAL A 202 22.11 -3.10 9.93
N LEU A 203 20.90 -2.62 10.17
CA LEU A 203 20.53 -1.92 11.40
C LEU A 203 20.28 -2.91 12.54
N MET A 204 19.47 -3.93 12.28
CA MET A 204 19.13 -5.01 13.20
C MET A 204 18.93 -6.29 12.41
N GLY A 205 19.35 -7.44 12.93
CA GLY A 205 19.16 -8.71 12.22
C GLY A 205 19.73 -9.89 12.97
N GLY A 206 19.50 -11.08 12.42
CA GLY A 206 19.96 -12.33 13.01
C GLY A 206 19.15 -13.51 12.51
N ARG A 207 18.87 -14.45 13.41
CA ARG A 207 18.18 -15.70 13.09
C ARG A 207 17.19 -16.06 14.18
N THR A 208 15.96 -16.37 13.79
CA THR A 208 14.97 -16.92 14.74
C THR A 208 15.39 -18.29 15.24
N ALA A 209 14.85 -18.75 16.37
CA ALA A 209 15.09 -20.12 16.87
C ALA A 209 14.62 -21.20 15.87
N ALA A 210 13.67 -20.87 14.99
CA ALA A 210 13.23 -21.71 13.88
C ALA A 210 14.19 -21.72 12.68
N GLY A 211 15.34 -21.04 12.78
CA GLY A 211 16.40 -21.04 11.77
C GLY A 211 16.20 -20.04 10.62
N ILE A 212 15.19 -19.17 10.69
CA ILE A 212 14.87 -18.20 9.63
C ILE A 212 15.77 -16.98 9.79
N PRO A 213 16.65 -16.67 8.82
CA PRO A 213 17.47 -15.48 8.89
C PRO A 213 16.74 -14.26 8.32
N PHE A 214 17.00 -13.11 8.94
CA PHE A 214 16.37 -11.85 8.58
C PHE A 214 17.30 -10.66 8.90
N ALA A 215 17.06 -9.54 8.22
CA ALA A 215 17.76 -8.30 8.46
C ALA A 215 16.89 -7.09 8.13
N TYR A 216 16.90 -6.11 9.02
CA TYR A 216 16.44 -4.75 8.78
C TYR A 216 17.63 -3.90 8.34
N LEU A 217 17.49 -3.21 7.21
CA LEU A 217 18.52 -2.32 6.67
C LEU A 217 18.49 -0.96 7.36
N ASP A 218 19.66 -0.34 7.51
CA ASP A 218 19.80 1.07 7.90
C ASP A 218 19.51 2.01 6.72
N SER A 219 18.39 1.77 6.03
CA SER A 219 17.95 2.48 4.83
C SER A 219 17.21 3.77 5.15
N ASP A 220 16.98 4.06 6.43
CA ASP A 220 16.19 5.20 6.88
C ASP A 220 16.76 5.94 8.09
N PRO A 221 17.98 6.48 7.99
CA PRO A 221 18.62 7.18 9.12
C PRO A 221 17.86 8.44 9.58
N LEU A 222 16.91 8.93 8.78
CA LEU A 222 16.08 10.10 9.07
C LEU A 222 14.66 9.73 9.52
N ASP A 223 14.35 8.43 9.68
CA ASP A 223 13.04 7.95 10.16
C ASP A 223 11.86 8.48 9.31
N GLN A 224 11.98 8.40 7.99
CA GLN A 224 10.98 8.85 7.01
C GLN A 224 10.07 7.72 6.50
N GLY A 225 10.10 6.54 7.13
CA GLY A 225 9.30 5.38 6.77
C GLY A 225 9.90 4.55 5.63
N ARG A 226 11.22 4.45 5.57
CA ARG A 226 11.97 3.76 4.49
C ARG A 226 12.71 2.52 4.98
N VAL A 227 12.42 2.03 6.18
CA VAL A 227 13.05 0.81 6.71
C VAL A 227 12.60 -0.38 5.88
N ILE A 228 13.60 -1.12 5.38
CA ILE A 228 13.38 -2.34 4.61
C ILE A 228 13.82 -3.53 5.46
N GLU A 229 12.94 -4.50 5.63
CA GLU A 229 13.25 -5.83 6.11
C GLU A 229 13.46 -6.77 4.93
N ILE A 230 14.45 -7.66 5.05
CA ILE A 230 14.69 -8.74 4.12
C ILE A 230 14.72 -10.04 4.92
N VAL A 231 13.92 -11.02 4.49
CA VAL A 231 13.83 -12.34 5.10
C VAL A 231 14.17 -13.39 4.05
N GLN A 232 15.01 -14.37 4.39
CA GLN A 232 15.15 -15.56 3.55
C GLN A 232 14.14 -16.61 4.03
N PRO A 233 13.10 -16.90 3.24
CA PRO A 233 12.04 -17.78 3.70
C PRO A 233 12.55 -19.23 3.78
N SER A 234 12.07 -19.94 4.80
CA SER A 234 12.11 -21.40 4.81
C SER A 234 10.81 -21.95 4.21
N ALA A 235 10.81 -23.20 3.76
CA ALA A 235 9.58 -23.85 3.32
C ALA A 235 8.49 -23.87 4.42
N GLY A 236 8.89 -23.83 5.70
CA GLY A 236 7.97 -23.69 6.82
C GLY A 236 7.29 -22.32 6.86
N LEU A 237 8.07 -21.26 6.66
CA LEU A 237 7.56 -19.88 6.62
C LEU A 237 6.60 -19.68 5.44
N GLU A 238 6.95 -20.19 4.25
CA GLU A 238 6.09 -20.10 3.06
C GLU A 238 4.75 -20.79 3.28
N ARG A 239 4.75 -21.98 3.88
CA ARG A 239 3.51 -22.68 4.27
C ARG A 239 2.71 -21.90 5.29
N PHE A 240 3.37 -21.24 6.22
CA PHE A 240 2.70 -20.39 7.21
C PHE A 240 2.03 -19.17 6.54
N PHE A 241 2.69 -18.53 5.59
CA PHE A 241 2.11 -17.41 4.84
C PHE A 241 0.92 -17.86 3.99
N ALA A 242 1.04 -18.99 3.28
CA ALA A 242 -0.09 -19.58 2.54
C ALA A 242 -1.28 -19.93 3.45
N ARG A 243 -1.01 -20.34 4.70
CA ARG A 243 -2.04 -20.57 5.72
C ARG A 243 -2.72 -19.25 6.12
N LEU A 244 -2.00 -18.17 6.32
CA LEU A 244 -2.58 -16.86 6.64
C LEU A 244 -3.53 -16.38 5.54
N GLU A 245 -3.13 -16.49 4.28
CA GLU A 245 -3.97 -16.18 3.10
C GLU A 245 -5.26 -17.01 3.12
N SER A 246 -5.13 -18.33 3.30
CA SER A 246 -6.28 -19.24 3.34
C SER A 246 -7.23 -18.92 4.49
N LEU A 247 -6.69 -18.55 5.65
CA LEU A 247 -7.47 -18.17 6.82
C LEU A 247 -8.23 -16.87 6.60
N ALA A 248 -7.60 -15.85 6.03
CA ALA A 248 -8.23 -14.57 5.72
C ALA A 248 -9.34 -14.72 4.67
N ALA A 249 -9.09 -15.50 3.62
CA ALA A 249 -10.07 -15.74 2.55
C ALA A 249 -11.33 -16.47 3.04
N ALA A 250 -11.19 -17.38 4.00
CA ALA A 250 -12.32 -18.15 4.56
C ALA A 250 -12.96 -17.48 5.79
N TRP A 251 -12.50 -16.30 6.19
CA TRP A 251 -12.91 -15.69 7.44
C TRP A 251 -14.29 -15.04 7.36
N ASP A 252 -15.16 -15.37 8.30
CA ASP A 252 -16.54 -14.87 8.41
C ASP A 252 -16.69 -13.73 9.44
N GLY A 253 -15.59 -13.21 9.97
CA GLY A 253 -15.57 -12.23 11.05
C GLY A 253 -15.50 -12.85 12.46
N SER A 254 -15.70 -14.16 12.62
CA SER A 254 -15.66 -14.81 13.92
C SER A 254 -14.24 -15.13 14.39
N ARG A 255 -13.99 -15.04 15.70
CA ARG A 255 -12.67 -15.32 16.31
C ARG A 255 -11.52 -14.56 15.59
N PRO A 256 -11.56 -13.21 15.60
CA PRO A 256 -10.60 -12.36 14.89
C PRO A 256 -9.15 -12.51 15.39
N ILE A 257 -8.94 -12.95 16.62
CA ILE A 257 -7.63 -13.11 17.26
C ILE A 257 -7.48 -14.55 17.70
N ARG A 258 -6.35 -15.18 17.36
CA ARG A 258 -6.09 -16.60 17.62
C ARG A 258 -4.63 -16.76 18.07
N TYR A 259 -4.41 -17.14 19.31
CA TYR A 259 -3.07 -17.39 19.84
C TYR A 259 -2.56 -18.77 19.40
N LEU A 260 -1.27 -18.85 19.08
CA LEU A 260 -0.54 -20.06 18.67
C LEU A 260 0.18 -20.72 19.84
#